data_AF-A0A5K0XZH2-F1
#
_entry.id   AF-A0A5K0XZH2-F1
#
_cell.length_a   1.000
_cell.length_b   1.000
_cell.length_c   1.000
_cell.angle_alpha   90.00
_cell.angle_beta   90.00
_cell.angle_gamma   90.00
#
_symmetry.space_group_name_H-M   'P 1'
#
loop_
_entity.id
_entity.type
_entity.pdbx_description
1 polymer ?
#
loop_
_entity_poly.entity_id
_entity_poly.type
_entity_poly.pdbx_seq_one_letter_code
_entity_poly.pdbx_strand_id
1 'polypeptide(L)'
;ETGERIEGIFLNLEEGGQIDLGTEAFERLHQLRLLRVNFANFKNNDFRKFPEDLKWLEWRGCPSESLPLDCRFMKLSILILSQSNITQLWNEPAPSGTELNMKLERG
;
A
#
# COMPACT_ATOMS: atom_id res chain seq x y z
N GLU A 1 27.39 -0.26 -10.91
CA GLU A 1 27.43 0.53 -9.67
C GLU A 1 26.61 -0.20 -8.61
N THR A 2 27.20 -0.58 -7.48
CA THR A 2 26.48 -1.26 -6.38
C THR A 2 26.05 -0.21 -5.37
N GLY A 3 25.06 0.60 -5.74
CA GLY A 3 24.35 1.44 -4.78
C GLY A 3 23.57 0.55 -3.81
N GLU A 4 23.54 0.94 -2.54
CA GLU A 4 22.77 0.25 -1.51
C GLU A 4 21.30 0.14 -1.94
N ARG A 5 20.75 -1.06 -1.87
CA ARG A 5 19.38 -1.35 -2.29
C ARG A 5 18.45 -1.18 -1.11
N ILE A 6 17.52 -0.22 -1.21
CA ILE A 6 16.48 -0.03 -0.20
C ILE A 6 15.34 -1.02 -0.50
N GLU A 7 15.22 -2.05 0.35
CA GLU A 7 14.15 -3.04 0.24
C GLU A 7 12.99 -2.81 1.22
N GLY A 8 13.22 -2.01 2.26
CA GLY A 8 12.23 -1.74 3.31
C GLY A 8 12.22 -0.30 3.77
N ILE A 9 11.02 0.26 3.94
CA ILE A 9 10.81 1.59 4.54
C ILE A 9 9.77 1.48 5.65
N PHE A 10 10.10 2.07 6.81
CA PHE A 10 9.21 2.21 7.95
C PHE A 10 9.02 3.69 8.28
N LEU A 11 7.83 4.21 8.01
CA LEU A 11 7.42 5.55 8.43
C LEU A 11 6.56 5.42 9.69
N ASN A 12 7.15 5.73 10.83
CA ASN A 12 6.48 5.73 12.12
C ASN A 12 5.90 7.13 12.39
N LEU A 13 4.69 7.37 11.89
CA LEU A 13 3.93 8.57 12.26
C LEU A 13 3.02 8.26 13.45
N GLU A 14 2.74 9.30 14.24
CA GLU A 14 1.78 9.22 15.32
C GLU A 14 0.34 9.30 14.80
N GLU A 15 -0.59 8.73 15.56
CA GLU A 15 -2.02 8.82 15.28
C GLU A 15 -2.47 10.29 15.28
N GLY A 16 -3.11 10.71 14.19
CA GLY A 16 -3.48 12.12 13.96
C GLY A 16 -2.46 12.94 13.16
N GLY A 17 -1.30 12.37 12.83
CA GLY A 17 -0.33 12.99 11.92
C GLY A 17 -0.85 13.03 10.49
N GLN A 18 -1.42 14.16 10.05
CA GLN A 18 -1.91 14.33 8.68
C GLN A 18 -0.76 14.62 7.72
N ILE A 19 -0.04 13.58 7.30
CA ILE A 19 0.96 13.68 6.23
C ILE A 19 0.41 13.06 4.96
N ASP A 20 0.37 13.87 3.90
CA ASP A 20 0.04 13.42 2.56
C ASP A 20 1.31 13.06 1.78
N LEU A 21 1.51 11.76 1.55
CA LEU A 21 2.62 11.22 0.77
C LEU A 21 2.28 11.19 -0.72
N GLY A 22 3.19 11.71 -1.54
CA GLY A 22 3.14 11.49 -2.99
C GLY A 22 3.76 10.14 -3.34
N THR A 23 3.12 9.35 -4.21
CA THR A 23 3.69 8.07 -4.64
C THR A 23 4.95 8.24 -5.51
N GLU A 24 5.20 9.45 -6.03
CA GLU A 24 6.45 9.85 -6.68
C GLU A 24 7.69 9.61 -5.80
N ALA A 25 7.54 9.67 -4.47
CA ALA A 25 8.64 9.44 -3.54
C ALA A 25 9.22 8.02 -3.64
N PHE A 26 8.43 7.06 -4.14
CA PHE A 26 8.83 5.66 -4.27
C PHE A 26 9.20 5.26 -5.70
N GLU A 27 9.07 6.17 -6.67
CA GLU A 27 9.22 5.87 -8.11
C GLU A 27 10.58 5.28 -8.47
N ARG A 28 11.65 5.71 -7.78
CA ARG A 28 13.03 5.23 -7.99
C ARG A 28 13.42 4.05 -7.10
N LEU A 29 12.53 3.62 -6.21
CA LEU A 29 12.80 2.54 -5.25
C LEU A 29 12.33 1.20 -5.80
N HIS A 30 12.87 0.81 -6.96
CA HIS A 30 12.45 -0.39 -7.71
C HIS A 30 12.69 -1.72 -6.97
N GLN A 31 13.41 -1.70 -5.86
CA GLN A 31 13.67 -2.89 -5.03
C GLN A 31 12.87 -2.85 -3.72
N LEU A 32 12.00 -1.86 -3.52
CA LEU A 32 11.19 -1.75 -2.32
C LEU A 32 10.16 -2.88 -2.27
N ARG A 33 10.27 -3.72 -1.24
CA ARG A 33 9.43 -4.90 -1.03
C ARG A 33 8.57 -4.78 0.22
N LEU A 34 8.99 -3.97 1.20
CA LEU A 34 8.27 -3.72 2.44
C LEU A 34 8.05 -2.22 2.64
N LEU A 35 6.79 -1.84 2.86
CA LEU A 35 6.42 -0.47 3.17
C LEU A 35 5.46 -0.45 4.36
N ARG A 36 5.83 0.30 5.41
CA ARG A 36 4.97 0.64 6.53
C ARG A 36 4.72 2.14 6.55
N VAL A 37 3.47 2.53 6.43
CA VAL A 37 3.01 3.92 6.30
C VAL A 37 1.83 4.18 7.23
N ASN A 38 2.08 4.05 8.54
CA ASN A 38 1.02 4.17 9.53
C ASN A 38 0.56 5.63 9.66
N PHE A 39 -0.75 5.82 9.70
CA PHE A 39 -1.44 7.11 9.86
C PHE A 39 -1.12 8.16 8.79
N ALA A 40 -0.53 7.75 7.65
CA ALA A 40 -0.29 8.60 6.50
C ALA A 40 -1.42 8.48 5.47
N ASN A 41 -1.58 9.53 4.66
CA ASN A 41 -2.43 9.50 3.47
C ASN A 41 -1.56 9.40 2.20
N PHE A 42 -2.14 8.92 1.11
CA PHE A 42 -1.55 9.10 -0.23
C PHE A 42 -2.31 10.18 -1.00
N LYS A 43 -1.56 11.13 -1.57
CA LYS A 43 -2.13 12.23 -2.34
C LYS A 43 -3.00 11.71 -3.47
N ASN A 44 -4.20 12.28 -3.58
CA ASN A 44 -5.19 11.99 -4.63
C ASN A 44 -5.61 10.53 -4.75
N ASN A 45 -5.27 9.66 -3.78
CA ASN A 45 -5.41 8.21 -3.91
C ASN A 45 -4.74 7.67 -5.20
N ASP A 46 -3.72 8.38 -5.72
CA ASP A 46 -3.05 8.04 -6.96
C ASP A 46 -1.91 7.10 -6.67
N PHE A 47 -2.16 5.84 -6.97
CA PHE A 47 -1.11 4.89 -6.77
C PHE A 47 -0.06 4.98 -7.88
N ARG A 48 -0.29 5.41 -9.14
CA ARG A 48 0.45 5.01 -10.40
C ARG A 48 1.95 4.77 -10.33
N LYS A 49 2.66 5.45 -9.43
CA LYS A 49 4.11 5.34 -9.18
C LYS A 49 4.50 4.47 -7.97
N PHE A 50 3.55 3.74 -7.41
CA PHE A 50 3.75 2.81 -6.31
C PHE A 50 4.67 1.66 -6.75
N PRO A 51 5.56 1.16 -5.87
CA PRO A 51 6.53 0.13 -6.23
C PRO A 51 5.84 -1.14 -6.72
N GLU A 52 6.17 -1.58 -7.94
CA GLU A 52 5.55 -2.76 -8.55
C GLU A 52 5.92 -4.07 -7.86
N ASP A 53 7.09 -4.14 -7.22
CA ASP A 53 7.60 -5.33 -6.54
C ASP A 53 7.27 -5.39 -5.04
N LEU A 54 6.39 -4.50 -4.56
CA LEU A 54 5.98 -4.47 -3.18
C LEU A 54 5.28 -5.79 -2.78
N LYS A 55 5.77 -6.41 -1.70
CA LYS A 55 5.26 -7.68 -1.16
C LYS A 55 4.50 -7.50 0.14
N TRP A 56 4.86 -6.48 0.93
CA TRP A 56 4.27 -6.20 2.23
C TRP A 56 3.90 -4.73 2.33
N LEU A 57 2.62 -4.47 2.61
CA LEU A 57 2.11 -3.14 2.94
C LEU A 57 1.43 -3.18 4.31
N GLU A 58 1.95 -2.42 5.27
CA GLU A 58 1.22 -2.06 6.48
C GLU A 58 0.79 -0.60 6.37
N TRP A 59 -0.52 -0.38 6.37
CA TRP A 59 -1.13 0.93 6.26
C TRP A 59 -2.19 1.09 7.35
N ARG A 60 -1.72 1.11 8.60
CA ARG A 60 -2.58 1.38 9.76
C ARG A 60 -3.18 2.77 9.66
N GLY A 61 -4.45 2.93 10.04
CA GLY A 61 -5.10 4.25 9.97
C GLY A 61 -5.40 4.70 8.55
N CYS A 62 -5.39 3.80 7.56
CA CYS A 62 -5.72 4.13 6.17
C CYS A 62 -7.10 4.83 6.13
N PRO A 63 -7.18 6.06 5.58
CA PRO A 63 -8.41 6.85 5.60
C PRO A 63 -9.46 6.35 4.60
N SER A 64 -9.05 5.53 3.62
CA SER A 64 -9.91 5.10 2.51
C SER A 64 -10.86 3.99 2.93
N GLU A 65 -12.07 4.00 2.35
CA GLU A 65 -13.07 2.94 2.55
C GLU A 65 -12.86 1.73 1.64
N SER A 66 -12.15 1.94 0.53
CA SER A 66 -11.72 0.89 -0.40
C SER A 66 -10.40 1.26 -1.08
N LEU A 67 -9.71 0.27 -1.63
CA LEU A 67 -8.54 0.48 -2.47
C LEU A 67 -8.91 0.36 -3.95
N PRO A 68 -8.27 1.13 -4.85
CA PRO A 68 -8.44 0.89 -6.26
C PRO A 68 -7.91 -0.48 -6.62
N LEU A 69 -8.63 -1.20 -7.46
CA LEU A 69 -8.13 -2.42 -8.06
C LEU A 69 -7.03 -2.05 -9.07
N ASP A 70 -5.78 -2.05 -8.62
CA ASP A 70 -4.62 -1.69 -9.43
C ASP A 70 -3.64 -2.87 -9.55
N CYS A 71 -3.13 -3.09 -10.76
CA CYS A 71 -2.12 -4.10 -11.05
C CYS A 71 -0.91 -4.04 -10.12
N ARG A 72 -0.62 -2.87 -9.54
CA ARG A 72 0.55 -2.65 -8.66
C ARG A 72 0.36 -3.23 -7.27
N PHE A 73 -0.87 -3.60 -6.89
CA PHE A 73 -1.14 -4.42 -5.71
C PHE A 73 -1.09 -5.93 -6.00
N MET A 74 -0.97 -6.38 -7.26
CA MET A 74 -1.03 -7.81 -7.61
C MET A 74 0.13 -8.62 -7.05
N LYS A 75 1.29 -7.99 -6.85
CA LYS A 75 2.46 -8.65 -6.26
C LYS A 75 2.44 -8.66 -4.74
N LEU A 76 1.47 -7.98 -4.11
CA LEU A 76 1.33 -7.89 -2.67
C LEU A 76 0.92 -9.26 -2.10
N SER A 77 1.70 -9.75 -1.14
CA SER A 77 1.41 -11.01 -0.43
C SER A 77 0.81 -10.75 0.95
N ILE A 78 1.16 -9.61 1.56
CA ILE A 78 0.71 -9.23 2.90
C ILE A 78 0.19 -7.80 2.87
N LEU A 79 -1.04 -7.63 3.33
CA LEU A 79 -1.71 -6.35 3.49
C LEU A 79 -2.27 -6.24 4.90
N ILE A 80 -1.79 -5.26 5.66
CA ILE A 80 -2.22 -5.00 7.04
C ILE A 80 -2.90 -3.63 7.08
N LEU A 81 -4.19 -3.63 7.40
CA LEU A 81 -5.08 -2.46 7.36
C LEU A 81 -5.73 -2.19 8.74
N SER A 82 -5.02 -2.46 9.83
CA SER A 82 -5.54 -2.23 11.19
C SER A 82 -5.98 -0.77 11.38
N GLN A 83 -7.08 -0.53 12.10
CA GLN A 83 -7.59 0.82 12.37
C GLN A 83 -7.86 1.66 11.10
N SER A 84 -8.10 1.01 9.96
CA SER A 84 -8.51 1.67 8.73
C SER A 84 -10.02 1.81 8.63
N ASN A 85 -10.48 2.62 7.68
CA ASN A 85 -11.89 2.74 7.30
C ASN A 85 -12.32 1.72 6.25
N ILE A 86 -11.47 0.74 5.89
CA ILE A 86 -11.74 -0.21 4.81
C ILE A 86 -12.97 -1.06 5.14
N THR A 87 -14.02 -0.92 4.34
CA THR A 87 -15.25 -1.73 4.44
C THR A 87 -15.30 -2.81 3.36
N GLN A 88 -14.72 -2.52 2.20
CA GLN A 88 -14.54 -3.39 1.05
C GLN A 88 -13.12 -3.23 0.52
N LEU A 89 -12.41 -4.32 0.25
CA LEU A 89 -10.99 -4.23 -0.11
C LEU A 89 -10.77 -3.51 -1.45
N TRP A 90 -11.51 -3.88 -2.50
CA TRP A 90 -11.37 -3.33 -3.85
C TRP A 90 -12.62 -2.57 -4.25
N ASN A 91 -12.49 -1.39 -4.84
CA ASN A 91 -13.62 -0.58 -5.32
C ASN A 91 -14.35 -1.18 -6.55
N GLU A 92 -13.68 -2.09 -7.27
CA GLU A 92 -14.23 -2.81 -8.42
C GLU A 92 -14.09 -4.33 -8.25
N PRO A 93 -15.01 -5.13 -8.81
CA PRO A 93 -14.84 -6.57 -8.85
C PRO A 93 -13.58 -6.93 -9.63
N ALA A 94 -12.78 -7.87 -9.09
CA ALA A 94 -11.62 -8.38 -9.79
C ALA A 94 -12.03 -8.91 -11.19
N PRO A 95 -11.27 -8.62 -12.26
CA PRO A 95 -11.59 -9.18 -13.57
C PRO A 95 -11.62 -10.69 -13.48
N SER A 96 -12.66 -11.29 -14.05
CA SER A 96 -12.93 -12.73 -14.02
C SER A 96 -11.66 -13.51 -14.39
N GLY A 97 -11.18 -14.34 -13.47
CA GLY A 97 -9.92 -15.10 -13.64
C GLY A 97 -8.73 -14.56 -12.85
N THR A 98 -8.88 -13.44 -12.14
CA THR A 98 -7.86 -12.96 -11.19
C THR A 98 -8.13 -13.54 -9.80
N GLU A 99 -7.38 -14.56 -9.41
CA GLU A 99 -7.33 -15.00 -8.01
C GLU A 99 -6.50 -13.98 -7.21
N LEU A 100 -7.19 -13.02 -6.58
CA LEU A 100 -6.58 -12.19 -5.56
C LEU A 100 -6.49 -13.01 -4.27
N ASN A 101 -5.32 -13.57 -4.00
CA ASN A 101 -5.03 -14.37 -2.79
C ASN A 101 -4.97 -13.53 -1.49
N MET A 102 -5.51 -12.31 -1.52
CA MET A 102 -5.56 -11.43 -0.36
C MET A 102 -6.90 -11.61 0.35
N LYS A 103 -6.88 -12.38 1.44
CA LYS A 103 -8.02 -12.51 2.33
C LYS A 103 -8.00 -11.37 3.35
N LEU A 104 -9.04 -10.56 3.37
CA LEU A 104 -9.25 -9.57 4.43
C LEU A 104 -9.69 -10.32 5.69
N GLU A 105 -8.74 -10.59 6.58
CA GLU A 105 -9.03 -11.12 7.92
C GLU A 105 -9.39 -9.94 8.84
N ARG A 106 -10.63 -9.87 9.32
CA ARG A 106 -11.01 -8.92 10.36
C ARG A 106 -10.60 -9.51 11.71
N GLY A 107 -9.57 -8.94 12.34
CA GLY A 107 -9.21 -9.19 13.73
C GLY A 107 -10.03 -8.35 14.68
#